data_AF-A0A497J8E6-F1
#
_entry.id   AF-A0A497J8E6-F1
#
_cell.length_a   1.000
_cell.length_b   1.000
_cell.length_c   1.000
_cell.angle_alpha   90.00
_cell.angle_beta   90.00
_cell.angle_gamma   90.00
#
_symmetry.space_group_name_H-M   'P 1'
#
loop_
_entity.id
_entity.type
_entity.pdbx_description
1 polymer ?
#
loop_
_entity_poly.entity_id
_entity_poly.type
_entity_poly.pdbx_seq_one_letter_code
_entity_poly.pdbx_strand_id
1 'polypeptide(L)'
;RSVSSTEANYKDRLNLDAPIFNPVLEIVKRFTKRNPMRSFREKNGVFSTYKRDILSRSDAFEYAISKVFPQLEQPESPSIEDIKVFLDLQIESGVDVVSIPDITAASEAEIFERYMVKAAEYIRDCSPNLEPMPYIDLSLDFKHFSRKFDVILNNINTFSCVGFIHRSVDNYRANYSYIWGHRDKEIWIHLSGVPRVLKTKFPTSQLHIPQRYGIDTCTIQIPRNPPYHSQEIASGPKNVISDPTEHLRLFDRKTIGVLSFPEWYRRYGNDISCNCEICSGKDLNEFVETYLYDKMGEESQPRLIAATKLHELFASTAEFEESQRYILENSLGEYFKEREGLTGYAYTTLDDYS
;
A
#
# COMPACT_ATOMS: atom_id res chain seq x y z
N ARG A 1 5.05 5.15 -6.29
CA ARG A 1 4.23 4.71 -5.13
C ARG A 1 2.75 4.99 -5.38
N SER A 2 1.88 4.07 -4.97
CA SER A 2 0.43 4.26 -4.99
C SER A 2 -0.06 4.92 -3.69
N VAL A 3 -1.17 5.64 -3.76
CA VAL A 3 -1.87 6.17 -2.56
C VAL A 3 -2.99 5.22 -2.16
N SER A 4 -3.12 4.96 -0.85
CA SER A 4 -4.27 4.22 -0.34
C SER A 4 -5.43 5.15 -0.03
N SER A 5 -6.66 4.65 -0.17
CA SER A 5 -7.87 5.39 0.23
C SER A 5 -7.87 5.87 1.70
N THR A 6 -7.13 5.19 2.58
CA THR A 6 -6.99 5.64 3.98
C THR A 6 -6.05 6.82 4.12
N GLU A 7 -4.99 6.88 3.31
CA GLU A 7 -4.08 8.02 3.32
C GLU A 7 -4.74 9.28 2.79
N ALA A 8 -5.58 9.14 1.76
CA ALA A 8 -6.42 10.22 1.25
C ALA A 8 -7.28 10.86 2.35
N ASN A 9 -7.93 10.03 3.18
CA ASN A 9 -8.81 10.52 4.26
C ASN A 9 -8.07 11.34 5.34
N TYR A 10 -6.73 11.29 5.43
CA TYR A 10 -6.00 12.13 6.38
C TYR A 10 -6.05 13.61 5.99
N LYS A 11 -6.18 13.94 4.69
CA LYS A 11 -6.34 15.33 4.23
C LYS A 11 -7.60 15.96 4.80
N ASP A 12 -8.72 15.24 4.71
CA ASP A 12 -10.02 15.71 5.19
C ASP A 12 -9.98 16.06 6.69
N ARG A 13 -9.23 15.26 7.47
CA ARG A 13 -9.06 15.51 8.92
C ARG A 13 -8.29 16.79 9.23
N LEU A 14 -7.38 17.19 8.34
CA LEU A 14 -6.60 18.41 8.50
C LEU A 14 -7.22 19.62 7.78
N ASN A 15 -8.27 19.41 6.97
CA ASN A 15 -8.77 20.40 6.01
C ASN A 15 -7.66 20.91 5.07
N LEU A 16 -6.79 20.00 4.64
CA LEU A 16 -5.70 20.33 3.73
C LEU A 16 -6.20 20.22 2.29
N ASP A 17 -6.11 21.31 1.53
CA ASP A 17 -6.51 21.35 0.11
C ASP A 17 -5.40 20.89 -0.84
N ALA A 18 -4.20 20.65 -0.32
CA ALA A 18 -3.04 20.33 -1.16
C ALA A 18 -3.21 19.01 -1.94
N PRO A 19 -2.99 18.99 -3.26
CA PRO A 19 -3.22 17.82 -4.11
C PRO A 19 -2.29 16.64 -3.76
N ILE A 20 -2.75 15.40 -3.96
CA ILE A 20 -1.94 14.19 -3.80
C ILE A 20 -1.65 13.61 -5.18
N PHE A 21 -0.55 13.98 -5.80
CA PHE A 21 -0.22 13.50 -7.14
C PHE A 21 0.42 12.11 -7.09
N ASN A 22 -0.39 11.06 -6.94
CA ASN A 22 0.02 9.68 -7.11
C ASN A 22 -0.70 9.08 -8.34
N PRO A 23 0.01 8.38 -9.23
CA PRO A 23 -0.57 7.88 -10.48
C PRO A 23 -1.55 6.70 -10.29
N VAL A 24 -1.56 6.09 -9.11
CA VAL A 24 -2.39 4.93 -8.77
C VAL A 24 -3.06 5.16 -7.44
N LEU A 25 -4.39 5.04 -7.42
CA LEU A 25 -5.23 4.98 -6.23
C LEU A 25 -5.61 3.53 -5.95
N GLU A 26 -5.22 3.04 -4.78
CA GLU A 26 -5.71 1.75 -4.27
C GLU A 26 -6.80 1.94 -3.20
N ILE A 27 -8.02 1.56 -3.57
CA ILE A 27 -9.18 1.52 -2.69
C ILE A 27 -9.18 0.18 -1.96
N VAL A 28 -8.60 0.15 -0.77
CA VAL A 28 -8.53 -1.08 0.01
C VAL A 28 -9.87 -1.35 0.70
N LYS A 29 -10.41 -2.55 0.50
CA LYS A 29 -11.60 -3.05 1.18
C LYS A 29 -11.24 -4.21 2.09
N ARG A 30 -11.59 -4.09 3.37
CA ARG A 30 -11.28 -5.12 4.36
C ARG A 30 -12.45 -6.09 4.49
N PHE A 31 -12.14 -7.37 4.37
CA PHE A 31 -13.09 -8.44 4.62
C PHE A 31 -12.63 -9.21 5.85
N THR A 32 -13.49 -9.25 6.86
CA THR A 32 -13.22 -9.88 8.16
C THR A 32 -14.33 -10.87 8.48
N LYS A 33 -14.15 -11.69 9.51
CA LYS A 33 -15.23 -12.59 9.98
C LYS A 33 -16.55 -11.87 10.27
N ARG A 34 -16.49 -10.59 10.68
CA ARG A 34 -17.68 -9.75 10.98
C ARG A 34 -18.29 -9.12 9.73
N ASN A 35 -17.47 -8.87 8.71
CA ASN A 35 -17.88 -8.31 7.43
C ASN A 35 -17.27 -9.12 6.28
N PRO A 36 -17.72 -10.36 6.08
CA PRO A 36 -17.15 -11.24 5.08
C PRO A 36 -17.61 -10.83 3.68
N MET A 37 -16.90 -11.23 2.64
CA MET A 37 -17.27 -10.92 1.25
C MET A 37 -18.67 -11.43 0.89
N ARG A 38 -19.09 -12.59 1.44
CA ARG A 38 -20.44 -13.13 1.28
C ARG A 38 -21.57 -12.19 1.73
N SER A 39 -21.27 -11.19 2.57
CA SER A 39 -22.26 -10.20 3.00
C SER A 39 -22.86 -9.40 1.84
N PHE A 40 -22.17 -9.28 0.69
CA PHE A 40 -22.74 -8.68 -0.51
C PHE A 40 -23.98 -9.43 -1.02
N ARG A 41 -24.04 -10.74 -0.80
CA ARG A 41 -25.15 -11.61 -1.21
C ARG A 41 -26.19 -11.78 -0.10
N GLU A 42 -25.73 -11.80 1.15
CA GLU A 42 -26.58 -12.12 2.31
C GLU A 42 -27.30 -10.91 2.90
N LYS A 43 -26.81 -9.69 2.65
CA LYS A 43 -27.31 -8.48 3.33
C LYS A 43 -27.69 -7.37 2.34
N ASN A 44 -28.96 -6.97 2.38
CA ASN A 44 -29.48 -5.87 1.57
C ASN A 44 -28.70 -4.56 1.82
N GLY A 45 -28.40 -3.84 0.74
CA GLY A 45 -27.76 -2.53 0.79
C GLY A 45 -26.24 -2.52 0.99
N VAL A 46 -25.62 -3.65 1.37
CA VAL A 46 -24.15 -3.72 1.55
C VAL A 46 -23.43 -3.47 0.23
N PHE A 47 -23.86 -4.13 -0.85
CA PHE A 47 -23.32 -3.93 -2.19
C PHE A 47 -23.39 -2.45 -2.62
N SER A 48 -24.58 -1.84 -2.57
CA SER A 48 -24.79 -0.44 -2.96
C SER A 48 -23.99 0.55 -2.12
N THR A 49 -23.82 0.26 -0.82
CA THR A 49 -23.01 1.08 0.09
C THR A 49 -21.54 1.03 -0.30
N TYR A 50 -21.01 -0.16 -0.58
CA TYR A 50 -19.63 -0.32 -1.01
C TYR A 50 -19.38 0.31 -2.37
N LYS A 51 -20.31 0.13 -3.32
CA LYS A 51 -20.27 0.74 -4.65
C LYS A 51 -20.16 2.26 -4.56
N ARG A 52 -21.02 2.89 -3.75
CA ARG A 52 -20.99 4.35 -3.54
C ARG A 52 -19.68 4.82 -2.92
N ASP A 53 -19.13 4.09 -1.94
CA ASP A 53 -17.84 4.44 -1.34
C ASP A 53 -16.67 4.26 -2.32
N ILE A 54 -16.70 3.26 -3.21
CA ILE A 54 -15.68 3.09 -4.25
C ILE A 54 -15.77 4.24 -5.26
N LEU A 55 -16.95 4.49 -5.81
CA LEU A 55 -17.20 5.59 -6.76
C LEU A 55 -16.74 6.93 -6.19
N SER A 56 -17.19 7.29 -4.98
CA SER A 56 -16.83 8.56 -4.34
C SER A 56 -15.32 8.73 -4.15
N ARG A 57 -14.57 7.64 -3.95
CA ARG A 57 -13.11 7.68 -3.82
C ARG A 57 -12.42 7.77 -5.17
N SER A 58 -12.95 7.08 -6.17
CA SER A 58 -12.45 7.14 -7.55
C SER A 58 -12.61 8.55 -8.12
N ASP A 59 -13.80 9.14 -7.96
CA ASP A 59 -14.11 10.49 -8.44
C ASP A 59 -13.19 11.55 -7.81
N ALA A 60 -12.83 11.38 -6.53
CA ALA A 60 -11.91 12.29 -5.83
C ALA A 60 -10.46 12.22 -6.34
N PHE A 61 -10.13 11.20 -7.14
CA PHE A 61 -8.80 10.95 -7.72
C PHE A 61 -8.92 10.62 -9.22
N GLU A 62 -9.80 11.31 -9.95
CA GLU A 62 -10.08 11.03 -11.38
C GLU A 62 -8.85 11.04 -12.30
N TYR A 63 -7.74 11.67 -11.87
CA TYR A 63 -6.47 11.69 -12.60
C TYR A 63 -5.59 10.45 -12.39
N ALA A 64 -5.95 9.57 -11.44
CA ALA A 64 -5.17 8.40 -11.06
C ALA A 64 -5.86 7.12 -11.51
N ILE A 65 -5.06 6.11 -11.88
CA ILE A 65 -5.56 4.77 -12.17
C ILE A 65 -6.11 4.18 -10.86
N SER A 66 -7.40 3.92 -10.85
CA SER A 66 -8.13 3.44 -9.68
C SER A 66 -8.25 1.91 -9.70
N LYS A 67 -8.05 1.30 -8.53
CA LYS A 67 -8.22 -0.14 -8.34
C LYS A 67 -8.71 -0.46 -6.94
N VAL A 68 -9.39 -1.59 -6.77
CA VAL A 68 -9.80 -2.09 -5.44
C VAL A 68 -8.85 -3.17 -4.97
N PHE A 69 -8.38 -3.14 -3.72
CA PHE A 69 -7.63 -4.26 -3.13
C PHE A 69 -8.46 -4.97 -2.04
N PRO A 70 -8.82 -6.25 -2.24
CA PRO A 70 -9.53 -7.02 -1.23
C PRO A 70 -8.54 -7.53 -0.15
N GLN A 71 -8.49 -6.83 0.97
CA GLN A 71 -7.72 -7.25 2.13
C GLN A 71 -8.51 -8.30 2.92
N LEU A 72 -8.35 -9.57 2.55
CA LEU A 72 -8.97 -10.73 3.17
C LEU A 72 -8.31 -11.07 4.53
N GLU A 73 -9.13 -11.40 5.52
CA GLU A 73 -8.70 -12.00 6.79
C GLU A 73 -8.60 -13.52 6.61
N GLN A 74 -7.38 -14.06 6.61
CA GLN A 74 -7.20 -15.51 6.64
C GLN A 74 -7.77 -16.10 7.94
N PRO A 75 -8.41 -17.28 7.90
CA PRO A 75 -8.38 -18.29 6.83
C PRO A 75 -9.60 -18.31 5.89
N GLU A 76 -10.42 -17.25 5.81
CA GLU A 76 -11.60 -17.29 4.93
C GLU A 76 -11.20 -17.28 3.45
N SER A 77 -11.45 -18.39 2.76
CA SER A 77 -11.41 -18.45 1.29
C SER A 77 -12.79 -18.10 0.74
N PRO A 78 -12.95 -17.03 -0.05
CA PRO A 78 -14.23 -16.69 -0.66
C PRO A 78 -14.66 -17.78 -1.65
N SER A 79 -15.98 -18.04 -1.73
CA SER A 79 -16.52 -18.91 -2.77
C SER A 79 -16.43 -18.25 -4.15
N ILE A 80 -16.55 -19.03 -5.23
CA ILE A 80 -16.56 -18.48 -6.60
C ILE A 80 -17.68 -17.45 -6.76
N GLU A 81 -18.84 -17.68 -6.13
CA GLU A 81 -19.96 -16.75 -6.15
C GLU A 81 -19.68 -15.47 -5.34
N ASP A 82 -18.92 -15.56 -4.24
CA ASP A 82 -18.49 -14.36 -3.50
C ASP A 82 -17.53 -13.53 -4.34
N ILE A 83 -16.59 -14.18 -5.02
CA ILE A 83 -15.65 -13.48 -5.89
C ILE A 83 -16.38 -12.86 -7.08
N LYS A 84 -17.32 -13.58 -7.71
CA LYS A 84 -18.13 -13.04 -8.81
C LYS A 84 -18.83 -11.73 -8.40
N VAL A 85 -19.52 -11.74 -7.26
CA VAL A 85 -20.20 -10.52 -6.77
C VAL A 85 -19.21 -9.41 -6.41
N PHE A 86 -17.99 -9.76 -6.00
CA PHE A 86 -16.92 -8.78 -5.82
C PHE A 86 -16.36 -8.23 -7.14
N LEU A 87 -16.33 -9.02 -8.22
CA LEU A 87 -16.03 -8.52 -9.57
C LEU A 87 -17.14 -7.56 -10.04
N ASP A 88 -18.41 -7.96 -9.89
CA ASP A 88 -19.58 -7.14 -10.23
C ASP A 88 -19.52 -5.78 -9.52
N LEU A 89 -19.17 -5.79 -8.23
CA LEU A 89 -18.99 -4.58 -7.44
C LEU A 89 -17.95 -3.64 -8.06
N GLN A 90 -16.79 -4.16 -8.48
CA GLN A 90 -15.72 -3.35 -9.06
C GLN A 90 -16.12 -2.80 -10.43
N ILE A 91 -16.65 -3.66 -11.30
CA ILE A 91 -17.13 -3.31 -12.64
C ILE A 91 -18.19 -2.19 -12.54
N GLU A 92 -19.18 -2.38 -11.68
CA GLU A 92 -20.26 -1.40 -11.48
C GLU A 92 -19.78 -0.11 -10.81
N SER A 93 -18.66 -0.14 -10.09
CA SER A 93 -18.07 1.05 -9.46
C SER A 93 -17.16 1.84 -10.39
N GLY A 94 -16.99 1.42 -11.65
CA GLY A 94 -16.27 2.19 -12.66
C GLY A 94 -14.79 2.43 -12.35
N VAL A 95 -14.13 1.51 -11.61
CA VAL A 95 -12.67 1.57 -11.43
C VAL A 95 -11.95 1.21 -12.73
N ASP A 96 -10.72 1.65 -12.93
CA ASP A 96 -9.96 1.37 -14.16
C ASP A 96 -9.46 -0.08 -14.22
N VAL A 97 -9.14 -0.64 -13.05
CA VAL A 97 -8.54 -1.97 -12.92
C VAL A 97 -9.33 -2.83 -11.94
N VAL A 98 -9.75 -4.01 -12.40
CA VAL A 98 -10.52 -4.97 -11.63
C VAL A 98 -9.60 -6.04 -11.07
N SER A 99 -9.45 -6.06 -9.74
CA SER A 99 -8.66 -7.07 -9.06
C SER A 99 -9.38 -8.41 -9.03
N ILE A 100 -8.68 -9.47 -9.44
CA ILE A 100 -9.16 -10.86 -9.43
C ILE A 100 -8.43 -11.62 -8.32
N PRO A 101 -9.09 -11.86 -7.17
CA PRO A 101 -8.52 -12.69 -6.11
C PRO A 101 -8.32 -14.13 -6.58
N ASP A 102 -7.24 -14.75 -6.13
CA ASP A 102 -7.08 -16.20 -6.21
C ASP A 102 -8.17 -16.92 -5.38
N ILE A 103 -8.71 -18.02 -5.89
CA ILE A 103 -9.75 -18.81 -5.20
C ILE A 103 -9.12 -19.55 -4.01
N THR A 104 -7.96 -20.18 -4.22
CA THR A 104 -7.23 -20.87 -3.16
C THR A 104 -5.72 -20.78 -3.38
N ALA A 105 -5.00 -20.49 -2.29
CA ALA A 105 -3.54 -20.51 -2.29
C ALA A 105 -2.97 -21.84 -2.84
N ALA A 106 -3.62 -22.96 -2.51
CA ALA A 106 -3.22 -24.31 -2.89
C ALA A 106 -3.75 -24.78 -4.26
N SER A 107 -4.39 -23.93 -5.07
CA SER A 107 -4.84 -24.37 -6.39
C SER A 107 -3.66 -24.69 -7.31
N GLU A 108 -3.77 -25.78 -8.06
CA GLU A 108 -2.85 -26.08 -9.16
C GLU A 108 -2.91 -25.01 -10.25
N ALA A 109 -1.84 -24.91 -11.03
CA ALA A 109 -1.65 -23.84 -12.03
C ALA A 109 -2.73 -23.87 -13.12
N GLU A 110 -3.19 -25.03 -13.55
CA GLU A 110 -4.22 -25.19 -14.59
C GLU A 110 -5.60 -24.74 -14.10
N ILE A 111 -5.89 -24.94 -12.81
CA ILE A 111 -7.12 -24.46 -12.19
C ILE A 111 -7.07 -22.94 -12.06
N PHE A 112 -5.92 -22.41 -11.63
CA PHE A 112 -5.67 -20.98 -11.53
C PHE A 112 -5.81 -20.29 -12.89
N GLU A 113 -5.16 -20.81 -13.94
CA GLU A 113 -5.23 -20.28 -15.31
C GLU A 113 -6.65 -20.23 -15.83
N ARG A 114 -7.36 -21.37 -15.81
CA ARG A 114 -8.73 -21.44 -16.31
C ARG A 114 -9.65 -20.47 -15.58
N TYR A 115 -9.43 -20.27 -14.29
CA TYR A 115 -10.22 -19.32 -13.52
C TYR A 115 -9.87 -17.87 -13.87
N MET A 116 -8.59 -17.50 -13.89
CA MET A 116 -8.14 -16.13 -14.18
C MET A 116 -8.55 -15.68 -15.58
N VAL A 117 -8.39 -16.55 -16.58
CA VAL A 117 -8.80 -16.25 -17.96
C VAL A 117 -10.30 -16.04 -18.06
N LYS A 118 -11.12 -16.92 -17.45
CA LYS A 118 -12.58 -16.74 -17.44
C LYS A 118 -13.03 -15.49 -16.71
N ALA A 119 -12.36 -15.13 -15.62
CA ALA A 119 -12.64 -13.89 -14.90
C ALA A 119 -12.29 -12.66 -15.76
N ALA A 120 -11.16 -12.68 -16.47
CA ALA A 120 -10.77 -11.64 -17.40
C ALA A 120 -11.75 -11.49 -18.59
N GLU A 121 -12.15 -12.60 -19.20
CA GLU A 121 -13.19 -12.64 -20.24
C GLU A 121 -14.49 -12.01 -19.72
N TYR A 122 -14.96 -12.42 -18.54
CA TYR A 122 -16.15 -11.87 -17.92
C TYR A 122 -16.07 -10.35 -17.70
N ILE A 123 -14.94 -9.85 -17.19
CA ILE A 123 -14.72 -8.42 -16.98
C ILE A 123 -14.80 -7.65 -18.30
N ARG A 124 -14.14 -8.14 -19.35
CA ARG A 124 -14.10 -7.50 -20.68
C ARG A 124 -15.44 -7.57 -21.41
N ASP A 125 -16.19 -8.65 -21.23
CA ASP A 125 -17.55 -8.80 -21.77
C ASP A 125 -18.52 -7.78 -21.14
N CYS A 126 -18.36 -7.49 -19.85
CA CYS A 126 -19.15 -6.46 -19.17
C CYS A 126 -18.71 -5.04 -19.50
N SER A 127 -17.40 -4.80 -19.63
CA SER A 127 -16.86 -3.50 -20.02
C SER A 127 -15.48 -3.66 -20.67
N PRO A 128 -15.35 -3.42 -22.00
CA PRO A 128 -14.11 -3.65 -22.74
C PRO A 128 -12.92 -2.80 -22.31
N ASN A 129 -13.15 -1.70 -21.58
CA ASN A 129 -12.12 -0.75 -21.16
C ASN A 129 -11.53 -1.08 -19.78
N LEU A 130 -12.03 -2.11 -19.10
CA LEU A 130 -11.54 -2.51 -17.78
C LEU A 130 -10.37 -3.47 -17.91
N GLU A 131 -9.29 -3.20 -17.17
CA GLU A 131 -8.13 -4.07 -17.15
C GLU A 131 -8.22 -5.09 -15.99
N PRO A 132 -8.17 -6.41 -16.27
CA PRO A 132 -8.12 -7.43 -15.23
C PRO A 132 -6.73 -7.51 -14.59
N MET A 133 -6.66 -7.48 -13.25
CA MET A 133 -5.44 -7.66 -12.47
C MET A 133 -5.53 -8.92 -11.59
N PRO A 134 -4.96 -10.06 -12.02
CA PRO A 134 -4.82 -11.25 -11.19
C PRO A 134 -3.98 -10.97 -9.95
N TYR A 135 -4.39 -11.50 -8.80
CA TYR A 135 -3.64 -11.41 -7.56
C TYR A 135 -3.00 -12.74 -7.14
N ILE A 136 -1.70 -12.70 -6.83
CA ILE A 136 -0.95 -13.86 -6.31
C ILE A 136 -0.39 -13.52 -4.92
N ASP A 137 -0.52 -14.46 -3.98
CA ASP A 137 0.04 -14.29 -2.64
C ASP A 137 1.53 -14.65 -2.62
N LEU A 138 2.39 -13.74 -2.15
CA LEU A 138 3.83 -14.01 -2.04
C LEU A 138 4.18 -15.05 -0.96
N SER A 139 3.23 -15.50 -0.15
CA SER A 139 3.47 -16.53 0.87
C SER A 139 3.41 -17.96 0.34
N LEU A 140 3.03 -18.14 -0.92
CA LEU A 140 3.12 -19.42 -1.60
C LEU A 140 4.57 -19.90 -1.62
N ASP A 141 4.76 -21.23 -1.51
CA ASP A 141 6.08 -21.78 -1.78
C ASP A 141 6.49 -21.51 -3.24
N PHE A 142 7.79 -21.49 -3.47
CA PHE A 142 8.38 -21.06 -4.73
C PHE A 142 7.81 -21.80 -5.94
N LYS A 143 7.52 -23.10 -5.82
CA LYS A 143 7.01 -23.91 -6.94
C LYS A 143 5.60 -23.48 -7.34
N HIS A 144 4.71 -23.25 -6.39
CA HIS A 144 3.36 -22.78 -6.69
C HIS A 144 3.35 -21.32 -7.14
N PHE A 145 4.17 -20.47 -6.50
CA PHE A 145 4.31 -19.07 -6.88
C PHE A 145 4.77 -18.91 -8.33
N SER A 146 5.91 -19.52 -8.70
CA SER A 146 6.50 -19.40 -10.04
C SER A 146 5.53 -19.87 -11.12
N ARG A 147 4.90 -21.04 -10.94
CA ARG A 147 3.90 -21.57 -11.89
C ARG A 147 2.70 -20.64 -12.08
N LYS A 148 2.17 -20.05 -11.00
CA LYS A 148 1.04 -19.11 -11.10
C LYS A 148 1.47 -17.81 -11.79
N PHE A 149 2.68 -17.32 -11.54
CA PHE A 149 3.18 -16.14 -12.22
C PHE A 149 3.47 -16.41 -13.70
N ASP A 150 4.06 -17.58 -14.04
CA ASP A 150 4.25 -18.05 -15.42
C ASP A 150 2.94 -18.07 -16.21
N VAL A 151 1.83 -18.51 -15.60
CA VAL A 151 0.51 -18.46 -16.23
C VAL A 151 0.16 -17.03 -16.66
N ILE A 152 0.41 -16.03 -15.81
CA ILE A 152 0.13 -14.63 -16.16
C ILE A 152 1.05 -14.16 -17.29
N LEU A 153 2.35 -14.46 -17.19
CA LEU A 153 3.34 -14.07 -18.20
C LEU A 153 3.08 -14.72 -19.57
N ASN A 154 2.63 -15.97 -19.60
CA ASN A 154 2.28 -16.69 -20.83
C ASN A 154 0.96 -16.17 -21.45
N ASN A 155 0.16 -15.44 -20.69
CA ASN A 155 -1.11 -14.85 -21.10
C ASN A 155 -1.04 -13.31 -21.13
N ILE A 156 0.10 -12.72 -21.51
CA ILE A 156 0.33 -11.26 -21.51
C ILE A 156 -0.67 -10.47 -22.39
N ASN A 157 -1.22 -11.08 -23.45
CA ASN A 157 -2.27 -10.46 -24.27
C ASN A 157 -3.61 -10.35 -23.53
N THR A 158 -3.77 -11.12 -22.45
CA THR A 158 -4.95 -11.13 -21.58
C THR A 158 -4.73 -10.28 -20.34
N PHE A 159 -3.51 -10.20 -19.84
CA PHE A 159 -3.16 -9.48 -18.61
C PHE A 159 -2.02 -8.51 -18.86
N SER A 160 -2.32 -7.20 -18.87
CA SER A 160 -1.27 -6.17 -18.92
C SER A 160 -0.73 -5.80 -17.53
N CYS A 161 -1.30 -6.38 -16.47
CA CYS A 161 -0.90 -6.11 -15.10
C CYS A 161 -1.08 -7.33 -14.18
N VAL A 162 -0.34 -7.34 -13.07
CA VAL A 162 -0.41 -8.36 -12.02
C VAL A 162 -0.28 -7.71 -10.64
N GLY A 163 -1.10 -8.19 -9.72
CA GLY A 163 -1.05 -7.81 -8.31
C GLY A 163 -0.39 -8.88 -7.45
N PHE A 164 0.42 -8.46 -6.50
CA PHE A 164 0.99 -9.33 -5.48
C PHE A 164 0.52 -8.91 -4.09
N ILE A 165 0.19 -9.89 -3.24
CA ILE A 165 -0.04 -9.64 -1.82
C ILE A 165 1.30 -9.71 -1.10
N HIS A 166 1.74 -8.58 -0.55
CA HIS A 166 3.04 -8.48 0.11
C HIS A 166 3.23 -9.51 1.23
N ARG A 167 4.44 -10.08 1.26
CA ARG A 167 4.99 -10.82 2.41
C ARG A 167 6.43 -10.40 2.65
N SER A 168 6.94 -10.69 3.84
CA SER A 168 8.32 -10.34 4.20
C SER A 168 9.31 -10.83 3.13
N VAL A 169 10.09 -9.90 2.59
CA VAL A 169 11.17 -10.19 1.64
C VAL A 169 12.14 -11.23 2.20
N ASP A 170 12.47 -11.13 3.49
CA ASP A 170 13.43 -12.01 4.15
C ASP A 170 12.95 -13.48 4.17
N ASN A 171 11.63 -13.69 4.32
CA ASN A 171 11.05 -15.03 4.41
C ASN A 171 10.69 -15.62 3.04
N TYR A 172 10.42 -14.78 2.03
CA TYR A 172 9.91 -15.19 0.72
C TYR A 172 10.82 -14.73 -0.42
N ARG A 173 12.12 -14.62 -0.13
CA ARG A 173 13.13 -14.09 -1.04
C ARG A 173 13.13 -14.74 -2.42
N ALA A 174 12.95 -16.06 -2.50
CA ALA A 174 12.90 -16.78 -3.76
C ALA A 174 11.82 -16.25 -4.72
N ASN A 175 10.64 -15.88 -4.18
CA ASN A 175 9.54 -15.34 -4.97
C ASN A 175 9.89 -13.93 -5.49
N TYR A 176 10.45 -13.08 -4.64
CA TYR A 176 10.92 -11.74 -5.05
C TYR A 176 12.06 -11.80 -6.09
N SER A 177 13.02 -12.71 -5.91
CA SER A 177 14.09 -12.93 -6.90
C SER A 177 13.56 -13.40 -8.25
N TYR A 178 12.48 -14.18 -8.24
CA TYR A 178 11.84 -14.63 -9.48
C TYR A 178 11.08 -13.51 -10.20
N ILE A 179 10.45 -12.60 -9.46
CA ILE A 179 9.89 -11.36 -10.03
C ILE A 179 11.00 -10.53 -10.69
N TRP A 180 12.12 -10.33 -9.99
CA TRP A 180 13.27 -9.59 -10.53
C TRP A 180 13.81 -10.18 -11.84
N GLY A 181 13.83 -11.51 -11.96
CA GLY A 181 14.23 -12.21 -13.19
C GLY A 181 13.30 -11.99 -14.38
N HIS A 182 12.11 -11.41 -14.15
CA HIS A 182 11.10 -11.11 -15.18
C HIS A 182 10.78 -9.62 -15.27
N ARG A 183 11.61 -8.75 -14.69
CA ARG A 183 11.42 -7.28 -14.71
C ARG A 183 11.39 -6.66 -16.11
N ASP A 184 12.00 -7.33 -17.10
CA ASP A 184 12.06 -6.85 -18.49
C ASP A 184 10.77 -7.16 -19.28
N LYS A 185 9.77 -7.80 -18.65
CA LYS A 185 8.48 -8.05 -19.26
C LYS A 185 7.65 -6.77 -19.23
N GLU A 186 6.96 -6.47 -20.33
CA GLU A 186 6.03 -5.33 -20.45
C GLU A 186 4.71 -5.62 -19.71
N ILE A 187 4.81 -5.81 -18.39
CA ILE A 187 3.68 -6.03 -17.49
C ILE A 187 3.79 -5.10 -16.30
N TRP A 188 2.70 -4.47 -15.92
CA TRP A 188 2.67 -3.68 -14.70
C TRP A 188 2.61 -4.59 -13.45
N ILE A 189 3.65 -4.55 -12.62
CA ILE A 189 3.77 -5.28 -11.36
C ILE A 189 3.39 -4.37 -10.17
N HIS A 190 2.26 -4.70 -9.53
CA HIS A 190 1.77 -3.99 -8.35
C HIS A 190 1.90 -4.83 -7.07
N LEU A 191 2.30 -4.21 -5.96
CA LEU A 191 2.41 -4.86 -4.65
C LEU A 191 1.51 -4.20 -3.60
N SER A 192 0.46 -4.90 -3.19
CA SER A 192 -0.47 -4.42 -2.18
C SER A 192 -0.12 -4.92 -0.77
N GLY A 193 -0.43 -4.11 0.23
CA GLY A 193 -0.32 -4.53 1.63
C GLY A 193 1.08 -4.50 2.22
N VAL A 194 1.94 -3.58 1.76
CA VAL A 194 3.28 -3.38 2.31
C VAL A 194 3.21 -2.77 3.71
N PRO A 195 3.77 -3.40 4.76
CA PRO A 195 3.79 -2.81 6.09
C PRO A 195 4.46 -1.44 6.06
N ARG A 196 3.91 -0.48 6.79
CA ARG A 196 4.47 0.88 6.81
C ARG A 196 5.91 0.91 7.33
N VAL A 197 6.21 0.13 8.38
CA VAL A 197 7.49 0.14 9.08
C VAL A 197 7.97 -1.28 9.37
N LEU A 198 9.25 -1.55 9.14
CA LEU A 198 9.94 -2.75 9.60
C LEU A 198 10.34 -2.59 11.08
N LYS A 199 9.89 -3.51 11.93
CA LYS A 199 10.21 -3.51 13.36
C LYS A 199 11.60 -4.12 13.60
N THR A 200 12.65 -3.42 13.22
CA THR A 200 14.05 -3.76 13.51
C THR A 200 14.66 -2.73 14.46
N LYS A 201 15.98 -2.80 14.69
CA LYS A 201 16.72 -1.81 15.49
C LYS A 201 16.59 -0.39 14.92
N PHE A 202 16.49 -0.26 13.60
CA PHE A 202 16.25 1.00 12.91
C PHE A 202 14.91 0.91 12.15
N PRO A 203 13.85 1.60 12.60
CA PRO A 203 12.55 1.48 11.95
C PRO A 203 12.60 2.00 10.51
N THR A 204 12.63 1.10 9.53
CA THR A 204 12.70 1.45 8.09
C THR A 204 11.31 1.49 7.46
N SER A 205 11.06 2.45 6.57
CA SER A 205 9.89 2.45 5.69
C SER A 205 9.99 1.31 4.65
N GLN A 206 9.15 0.28 4.76
CA GLN A 206 9.25 -0.87 3.84
C GLN A 206 8.78 -0.57 2.43
N LEU A 207 8.07 0.55 2.21
CA LEU A 207 7.57 0.91 0.89
C LEU A 207 8.69 1.05 -0.15
N HIS A 208 9.89 1.44 0.27
CA HIS A 208 11.01 1.68 -0.64
C HIS A 208 11.78 0.39 -1.00
N ILE A 209 11.58 -0.71 -0.27
CA ILE A 209 12.26 -1.99 -0.52
C ILE A 209 11.81 -2.67 -1.84
N PRO A 210 10.50 -2.76 -2.16
CA PRO A 210 9.99 -3.38 -3.38
C PRO A 210 10.68 -2.98 -4.69
N GLN A 211 11.15 -1.74 -4.80
CA GLN A 211 11.83 -1.24 -6.00
C GLN A 211 13.05 -2.09 -6.38
N ARG A 212 13.72 -2.69 -5.39
CA ARG A 212 14.86 -3.58 -5.61
C ARG A 212 14.51 -4.87 -6.36
N TYR A 213 13.24 -5.22 -6.39
CA TYR A 213 12.73 -6.47 -6.94
C TYR A 213 11.90 -6.28 -8.21
N GLY A 214 12.02 -5.12 -8.87
CA GLY A 214 11.36 -4.86 -10.16
C GLY A 214 9.86 -4.66 -10.00
N ILE A 215 9.43 -4.12 -8.87
CA ILE A 215 8.03 -3.83 -8.57
C ILE A 215 7.77 -2.36 -8.88
N ASP A 216 6.88 -2.10 -9.85
CA ASP A 216 6.63 -0.75 -10.36
C ASP A 216 5.90 0.13 -9.35
N THR A 217 4.94 -0.46 -8.64
CA THR A 217 4.09 0.27 -7.71
C THR A 217 3.78 -0.55 -6.47
N CYS A 218 3.65 0.13 -5.34
CA CYS A 218 3.28 -0.51 -4.09
C CYS A 218 2.34 0.38 -3.25
N THR A 219 1.49 -0.28 -2.48
CA THR A 219 0.55 0.36 -1.55
C THR A 219 0.76 -0.17 -0.14
N ILE A 220 0.67 0.72 0.85
CA ILE A 220 0.74 0.33 2.25
C ILE A 220 -0.40 -0.60 2.67
N GLN A 221 -0.12 -1.47 3.62
CA GLN A 221 -1.13 -2.17 4.38
C GLN A 221 -1.91 -1.21 5.25
N ILE A 222 -3.24 -1.33 5.26
CA ILE A 222 -4.04 -0.66 6.28
C ILE A 222 -4.12 -1.58 7.52
N PRO A 223 -3.64 -1.14 8.69
CA PRO A 223 -3.53 -1.98 9.89
C PRO A 223 -4.88 -2.59 10.31
N ARG A 224 -4.96 -3.93 10.41
CA ARG A 224 -6.20 -4.66 10.74
C ARG A 224 -6.83 -4.19 12.05
N ASN A 225 -6.00 -3.95 13.06
CA ASN A 225 -6.38 -3.25 14.28
C ASN A 225 -5.85 -1.82 14.18
N PRO A 226 -6.62 -0.81 14.57
CA PRO A 226 -6.01 0.48 14.82
C PRO A 226 -4.97 0.25 15.95
N PRO A 227 -3.80 0.91 15.92
CA PRO A 227 -2.75 0.67 16.91
C PRO A 227 -3.36 0.76 18.30
N TYR A 228 -2.91 -0.11 19.22
CA TYR A 228 -3.44 -0.29 20.58
C TYR A 228 -3.82 1.03 21.29
N HIS A 229 -3.10 2.12 21.01
CA HIS A 229 -3.38 3.47 21.48
C HIS A 229 -4.77 4.05 21.13
N SER A 230 -5.37 3.63 20.02
CA SER A 230 -6.72 4.07 19.63
C SER A 230 -7.85 3.34 20.37
N GLN A 231 -7.59 2.18 20.96
CA GLN A 231 -8.60 1.44 21.74
C GLN A 231 -8.62 1.88 23.21
N GLU A 232 -7.49 2.32 23.77
CA GLU A 232 -7.46 2.97 25.09
C GLU A 232 -8.15 4.35 25.07
N ILE A 233 -8.12 5.07 23.94
CA ILE A 233 -8.83 6.36 23.81
C ILE A 233 -10.36 6.20 23.78
N ALA A 234 -10.87 5.03 23.40
CA ALA A 234 -12.31 4.79 23.25
C ALA A 234 -12.98 4.11 24.46
N SER A 235 -12.21 3.52 25.39
CA SER A 235 -12.78 2.58 26.38
C SER A 235 -12.08 2.62 27.75
N GLY A 236 -11.75 3.80 28.28
CA GLY A 236 -11.21 3.94 29.62
C GLY A 236 -11.05 5.40 30.04
N PRO A 237 -10.89 5.70 31.35
CA PRO A 237 -10.53 7.04 31.80
C PRO A 237 -9.27 7.46 31.06
N LYS A 238 -9.26 8.67 30.49
CA LYS A 238 -8.14 9.27 29.73
C LYS A 238 -6.81 8.91 30.40
N ASN A 239 -6.12 7.88 29.92
CA ASN A 239 -4.72 7.69 30.24
C ASN A 239 -4.03 8.86 29.58
N VAL A 240 -3.76 9.89 30.38
CA VAL A 240 -3.01 11.07 29.98
C VAL A 240 -1.66 10.55 29.51
N ILE A 241 -1.47 10.46 28.20
CA ILE A 241 -0.14 10.30 27.63
C ILE A 241 0.64 11.50 28.13
N SER A 242 1.68 11.26 28.93
CA SER A 242 2.40 12.31 29.65
C SER A 242 3.09 13.31 28.73
N ASP A 243 3.40 12.89 27.50
CA ASP A 243 3.94 13.75 26.45
C ASP A 243 3.49 13.24 25.05
N PRO A 244 2.70 14.02 24.29
CA PRO A 244 2.24 13.63 22.96
C PRO A 244 3.38 13.43 21.93
N THR A 245 4.59 13.88 22.23
CA THR A 245 5.77 13.73 21.36
C THR A 245 6.48 12.39 21.51
N GLU A 246 6.32 11.67 22.63
CA GLU A 246 6.99 10.37 22.89
C GLU A 246 6.64 9.31 21.83
N HIS A 247 5.41 9.38 21.31
CA HIS A 247 4.89 8.47 20.30
C HIS A 247 4.94 9.05 18.88
N LEU A 248 5.40 10.30 18.72
CA LEU A 248 5.56 10.88 17.39
C LEU A 248 6.63 10.11 16.62
N ARG A 249 6.30 9.79 15.37
CA ARG A 249 7.16 9.07 14.44
C ARG A 249 7.08 9.77 13.09
N LEU A 250 8.21 10.28 12.63
CA LEU A 250 8.32 11.03 11.37
C LEU A 250 9.18 10.25 10.38
N PHE A 251 8.70 10.18 9.14
CA PHE A 251 9.49 9.61 8.04
C PHE A 251 10.62 10.57 7.68
N ASP A 252 11.84 10.07 7.68
CA ASP A 252 13.03 10.78 7.26
C ASP A 252 13.44 10.30 5.88
N ARG A 253 13.38 11.22 4.92
CA ARG A 253 13.73 10.96 3.53
C ARG A 253 15.21 10.58 3.37
N LYS A 254 16.12 11.21 4.12
CA LYS A 254 17.57 11.00 3.97
C LYS A 254 17.97 9.57 4.33
N THR A 255 17.30 8.98 5.31
CA THR A 255 17.64 7.65 5.83
C THR A 255 16.64 6.57 5.42
N ILE A 256 15.47 6.94 4.88
CA ILE A 256 14.31 6.06 4.69
C ILE A 256 13.76 5.53 6.03
N GLY A 257 14.21 6.13 7.14
CA GLY A 257 13.81 5.78 8.49
C GLY A 257 12.48 6.38 8.89
N VAL A 258 11.87 5.80 9.92
CA VAL A 258 10.74 6.37 10.64
C VAL A 258 11.21 6.64 12.06
N LEU A 259 11.70 7.86 12.28
CA LEU A 259 12.42 8.25 13.48
C LEU A 259 11.44 8.69 14.57
N SER A 260 11.77 8.37 15.83
CA SER A 260 11.10 8.98 16.99
C SER A 260 11.50 10.44 17.13
N PHE A 261 10.68 11.23 17.82
CA PHE A 261 11.01 12.63 18.10
C PHE A 261 12.38 12.80 18.77
N PRO A 262 12.77 12.01 19.81
CA PRO A 262 14.10 12.13 20.40
C PRO A 262 15.25 11.75 19.44
N GLU A 263 15.01 10.81 18.53
CA GLU A 263 15.99 10.44 17.49
C GLU A 263 16.13 11.57 16.46
N TRP A 264 15.01 12.13 16.00
CA TRP A 264 14.97 13.25 15.07
C TRP A 264 15.72 14.45 15.64
N TYR A 265 15.38 14.86 16.86
CA TYR A 265 16.01 15.99 17.53
C TYR A 265 17.52 15.79 17.72
N ARG A 266 17.97 14.57 18.00
CA ARG A 266 19.40 14.26 18.10
C ARG A 266 20.13 14.44 16.76
N ARG A 267 19.48 14.11 15.64
CA ARG A 267 20.08 14.16 14.29
C ARG A 267 20.00 15.56 13.67
N TYR A 268 18.89 16.25 13.87
CA TYR A 268 18.53 17.47 13.12
C TYR A 268 18.17 18.67 14.03
N GLY A 269 18.14 18.49 15.36
CA GLY A 269 17.64 19.52 16.28
C GLY A 269 16.16 19.81 16.01
N ASN A 270 15.81 21.10 15.96
CA ASN A 270 14.46 21.55 15.61
C ASN A 270 14.19 21.57 14.09
N ASP A 271 15.15 21.26 13.23
CA ASP A 271 14.90 21.27 11.78
C ASP A 271 14.04 20.06 11.37
N ILE A 272 12.88 20.31 10.77
CA ILE A 272 12.02 19.27 10.21
C ILE A 272 12.56 18.70 8.89
N SER A 273 13.60 19.32 8.30
CA SER A 273 14.34 18.83 7.13
C SER A 273 13.43 18.41 5.95
N CYS A 274 12.26 19.05 5.82
CA CYS A 274 11.24 18.77 4.82
C CYS A 274 10.44 20.04 4.47
N ASN A 275 10.14 20.24 3.19
CA ASN A 275 9.35 21.36 2.71
C ASN A 275 8.04 20.89 2.02
N CYS A 276 7.48 19.76 2.46
CA CYS A 276 6.17 19.33 1.96
C CYS A 276 5.04 20.21 2.50
N GLU A 277 3.85 20.06 1.94
CA GLU A 277 2.65 20.85 2.27
C GLU A 277 2.29 20.87 3.77
N ILE A 278 2.64 19.81 4.50
CA ILE A 278 2.42 19.74 5.96
C ILE A 278 3.53 20.49 6.73
N CYS A 279 4.77 20.40 6.25
CA CYS A 279 5.98 20.86 6.95
C CYS A 279 6.42 22.27 6.57
N SER A 280 5.97 22.78 5.41
CA SER A 280 6.46 24.06 4.88
C SER A 280 6.27 25.20 5.87
N GLY A 281 7.35 25.97 6.04
CA GLY A 281 7.42 27.12 6.93
C GLY A 281 7.37 26.80 8.43
N LYS A 282 7.61 25.54 8.83
CA LYS A 282 7.59 25.11 10.23
C LYS A 282 8.89 24.44 10.62
N ASP A 283 9.33 24.70 11.84
CA ASP A 283 10.26 23.84 12.54
C ASP A 283 9.52 22.62 13.18
N LEU A 284 10.27 21.74 13.84
CA LEU A 284 9.74 20.54 14.46
C LEU A 284 8.74 20.83 15.60
N ASN A 285 8.96 21.89 16.39
CA ASN A 285 8.06 22.25 17.49
C ASN A 285 6.81 22.93 16.95
N GLU A 286 6.96 23.86 16.01
CA GLU A 286 5.86 24.52 15.31
C GLU A 286 4.97 23.49 14.59
N PHE A 287 5.57 22.43 14.02
CA PHE A 287 4.81 21.31 13.47
C PHE A 287 3.94 20.63 14.54
N VAL A 288 4.51 20.30 15.69
CA VAL A 288 3.76 19.66 16.78
C VAL A 288 2.65 20.58 17.26
N GLU A 289 2.94 21.84 17.57
CA GLU A 289 1.95 22.83 18.04
C GLU A 289 0.82 23.03 17.03
N THR A 290 1.14 23.13 15.74
CA THR A 290 0.13 23.35 14.68
C THR A 290 -0.87 22.20 14.59
N TYR A 291 -0.42 20.95 14.75
CA TYR A 291 -1.26 19.77 14.50
C TYR A 291 -1.71 19.05 15.76
N LEU A 292 -1.14 19.36 16.93
CA LEU A 292 -1.60 18.84 18.20
C LEU A 292 -2.92 19.49 18.61
N TYR A 293 -3.12 20.78 18.39
CA TYR A 293 -4.33 21.46 18.83
C TYR A 293 -5.40 21.50 17.71
N ASP A 294 -6.67 21.41 18.11
CA ASP A 294 -7.81 21.62 17.21
C ASP A 294 -8.22 23.11 17.13
N LYS A 295 -9.29 23.41 16.40
CA LYS A 295 -9.77 24.80 16.21
C LYS A 295 -10.25 25.45 17.50
N MET A 296 -10.53 24.68 18.55
CA MET A 296 -10.95 25.15 19.87
C MET A 296 -9.76 25.27 20.84
N GLY A 297 -8.55 24.90 20.40
CA GLY A 297 -7.36 24.89 21.25
C GLY A 297 -7.23 23.63 22.10
N GLU A 298 -8.05 22.60 21.85
CA GLU A 298 -8.01 21.34 22.60
C GLU A 298 -6.99 20.37 21.97
N GLU A 299 -6.27 19.62 22.80
CA GLU A 299 -5.32 18.62 22.33
C GLU A 299 -6.01 17.48 21.55
N SER A 300 -5.45 17.16 20.40
CA SER A 300 -5.99 16.25 19.40
C SER A 300 -4.87 15.43 18.76
N GLN A 301 -4.44 14.39 19.47
CA GLN A 301 -3.49 13.40 18.94
C GLN A 301 -3.88 12.83 17.55
N PRO A 302 -5.17 12.58 17.23
CA PRO A 302 -5.54 12.12 15.90
C PRO A 302 -5.17 13.09 14.77
N ARG A 303 -5.17 14.40 15.02
CA ARG A 303 -4.72 15.42 14.05
C ARG A 303 -3.21 15.34 13.85
N LEU A 304 -2.44 15.30 14.93
CA LEU A 304 -0.98 15.15 14.87
C LEU A 304 -0.58 13.85 14.15
N ILE A 305 -1.25 12.74 14.44
CA ILE A 305 -1.05 11.47 13.71
C ILE A 305 -1.36 11.66 12.24
N ALA A 306 -2.50 12.25 11.87
CA ALA A 306 -2.84 12.50 10.46
C ALA A 306 -1.75 13.34 9.74
N ALA A 307 -1.22 14.37 10.41
CA ALA A 307 -0.13 15.19 9.89
C ALA A 307 1.15 14.37 9.64
N THR A 308 1.57 13.51 10.59
CA THR A 308 2.72 12.62 10.34
C THR A 308 2.51 11.66 9.18
N LYS A 309 1.29 11.19 8.96
CA LYS A 309 0.97 10.25 7.88
C LYS A 309 0.93 10.94 6.52
N LEU A 310 0.48 12.20 6.46
CA LEU A 310 0.55 13.00 5.24
C LEU A 310 1.98 13.46 4.94
N HIS A 311 2.75 13.88 5.95
CA HIS A 311 4.19 14.12 5.80
C HIS A 311 4.88 12.90 5.17
N GLU A 312 4.65 11.71 5.74
CA GLU A 312 5.20 10.47 5.18
C GLU A 312 4.74 10.22 3.75
N LEU A 313 3.47 10.47 3.40
CA LEU A 313 2.97 10.32 2.03
C LEU A 313 3.73 11.25 1.06
N PHE A 314 3.81 12.54 1.36
CA PHE A 314 4.47 13.52 0.49
C PHE A 314 5.97 13.28 0.41
N ALA A 315 6.64 13.16 1.55
CA ALA A 315 8.09 12.99 1.60
C ALA A 315 8.54 11.65 0.98
N SER A 316 7.79 10.58 1.18
CA SER A 316 8.06 9.29 0.53
C SER A 316 7.79 9.36 -0.97
N THR A 317 6.71 10.03 -1.42
CA THR A 317 6.43 10.19 -2.86
C THR A 317 7.57 10.92 -3.56
N ALA A 318 8.05 12.03 -3.00
CA ALA A 318 9.23 12.74 -3.51
C ALA A 318 10.50 11.86 -3.53
N GLU A 319 10.64 10.95 -2.57
CA GLU A 319 11.78 10.02 -2.55
C GLU A 319 11.66 8.89 -3.58
N PHE A 320 10.44 8.50 -3.95
CA PHE A 320 10.23 7.58 -5.08
C PHE A 320 10.62 8.24 -6.41
N GLU A 321 10.42 9.54 -6.58
CA GLU A 321 10.88 10.29 -7.76
C GLU A 321 12.41 10.32 -7.81
N GLU A 322 13.06 10.51 -6.66
CA GLU A 322 14.52 10.43 -6.57
C GLU A 322 15.04 9.02 -6.90
N SER A 323 14.44 7.96 -6.34
CA SER A 323 14.87 6.60 -6.63
C SER A 323 14.62 6.20 -8.09
N GLN A 324 13.58 6.72 -8.74
CA GLN A 324 13.38 6.55 -10.18
C GLN A 324 14.55 7.09 -11.00
N ARG A 325 15.16 8.21 -10.59
CA ARG A 325 16.37 8.75 -11.25
C ARG A 325 17.51 7.74 -11.19
N TYR A 326 17.76 7.12 -10.04
CA TYR A 326 18.78 6.06 -9.90
C TYR A 326 18.44 4.81 -10.72
N ILE A 327 17.16 4.46 -10.89
CA ILE A 327 16.75 3.36 -11.77
C ILE A 327 17.12 3.67 -13.22
N LEU A 328 16.77 4.86 -13.71
CA LEU A 328 17.06 5.30 -15.08
C LEU A 328 18.57 5.39 -15.36
N GLU A 329 19.35 5.72 -14.34
CA GLU A 329 20.82 5.78 -14.39
C GLU A 329 21.50 4.41 -14.17
N ASN A 330 20.73 3.33 -13.99
CA ASN A 330 21.22 1.99 -13.65
C ASN A 330 22.12 1.97 -12.39
N SER A 331 21.81 2.83 -11.42
CA SER A 331 22.56 3.05 -10.17
C SER A 331 21.73 2.74 -8.92
N LEU A 332 20.60 2.02 -9.07
CA LEU A 332 19.71 1.67 -7.95
C LEU A 332 20.45 0.96 -6.79
N GLY A 333 21.47 0.15 -7.08
CA GLY A 333 22.30 -0.47 -6.05
C GLY A 333 23.00 0.55 -5.14
N GLU A 334 23.50 1.65 -5.70
CA GLU A 334 24.13 2.74 -4.94
C GLU A 334 23.10 3.50 -4.10
N TYR A 335 21.91 3.78 -4.63
CA TYR A 335 20.81 4.34 -3.85
C TYR A 335 20.54 3.51 -2.57
N PHE A 336 20.48 2.18 -2.69
CA PHE A 336 20.28 1.30 -1.53
C PHE A 336 21.47 1.31 -0.54
N LYS A 337 22.70 1.55 -1.01
CA LYS A 337 23.89 1.67 -0.14
C LYS A 337 23.93 3.01 0.59
N GLU A 338 23.49 4.09 -0.05
CA GLU A 338 23.49 5.44 0.52
C GLU A 338 22.41 5.65 1.59
N ARG A 339 21.28 4.93 1.50
CA ARG A 339 20.16 5.07 2.42
C ARG A 339 20.29 4.10 3.60
N GLU A 340 20.58 4.62 4.79
CA GLU A 340 20.80 3.84 6.04
C GLU A 340 19.78 2.71 6.22
N GLY A 341 18.49 3.01 6.10
CA GLY A 341 17.40 2.05 6.29
C GLY A 341 17.31 0.95 5.23
N LEU A 342 17.95 1.12 4.07
CA LEU A 342 17.91 0.20 2.93
C LEU A 342 19.20 -0.61 2.74
N THR A 343 20.28 -0.28 3.45
CA THR A 343 21.60 -0.92 3.31
C THR A 343 21.56 -2.46 3.37
N GLY A 344 20.71 -3.04 4.21
CA GLY A 344 20.51 -4.49 4.30
C GLY A 344 19.98 -5.15 3.03
N TYR A 345 19.43 -4.35 2.11
CA TYR A 345 18.87 -4.79 0.83
C TYR A 345 19.75 -4.45 -0.39
N ALA A 346 20.90 -3.79 -0.18
CA ALA A 346 21.77 -3.36 -1.27
C ALA A 346 22.30 -4.50 -2.15
N TYR A 347 22.70 -5.63 -1.56
CA TYR A 347 23.34 -6.76 -2.26
C TYR A 347 22.38 -7.92 -2.55
N THR A 348 21.10 -7.61 -2.81
CA THR A 348 20.06 -8.64 -2.78
C THR A 348 19.64 -9.21 -4.12
N THR A 349 20.23 -8.76 -5.22
CA THR A 349 19.89 -9.25 -6.57
C THR A 349 21.02 -10.07 -7.19
N LEU A 350 20.67 -10.89 -8.19
CA LEU A 350 21.63 -11.76 -8.88
C LEU A 350 22.67 -10.96 -9.68
N ASP A 351 22.28 -9.79 -10.17
CA ASP A 351 23.14 -8.90 -10.97
C ASP A 351 24.33 -8.34 -10.15
N ASP A 352 24.27 -8.41 -8.81
CA ASP A 352 25.37 -7.97 -7.94
C ASP A 352 26.49 -9.01 -7.80
N TYR A 353 26.29 -10.23 -8.33
CA TYR A 353 27.25 -11.35 -8.29
C TYR A 353 27.86 -11.68 -9.67
N SER A 354 27.39 -11.03 -10.73
CA SER A 354 27.93 -11.09 -12.09
C SER A 354 28.87 -9.94 -12.36
#